data_AF-A0A7S3M5J4-F1
#
_entry.id   AF-A0A7S3M5J4-F1
#
_cell.length_a   1.000
_cell.length_b   1.000
_cell.length_c   1.000
_cell.angle_alpha   90.00
_cell.angle_beta   90.00
_cell.angle_gamma   90.00
#
_symmetry.space_group_name_H-M   'P 1'
#
loop_
_entity.id
_entity.type
_entity.pdbx_description
1 polymer ?
#
loop_
_entity_poly.entity_id
_entity_poly.type
_entity_poly.pdbx_seq_one_letter_code
_entity_poly.pdbx_strand_id
1 'polypeptide(L)'
;HSGTEMLAASYNNVNPSNSSNNDTYTEQVPVLMSSWFARPASQWSTEDKLMLCGALVINQLRRAVFEELGFTCSAGIANNKMLAKLSSAMHKPNKQTLAPACVIPALMKDLPYSRIQGLGGKLGTTIETLYGEKVRTMGQILAT
;
A
#
# COMPACT_ATOMS: atom_id res chain seq x y z
N HIS A 1 -18.66 -1.90 14.41
CA HIS A 1 -18.07 -1.48 13.12
C HIS A 1 -17.48 -2.71 12.44
N SER A 2 -18.06 -3.22 11.35
CA SER A 2 -17.78 -4.57 10.82
C SER A 2 -16.39 -4.76 10.19
N GLY A 3 -15.55 -3.71 10.07
CA GLY A 3 -14.15 -3.86 9.59
C GLY A 3 -14.00 -4.39 8.16
N THR A 4 -15.11 -4.42 7.40
CA THR A 4 -15.22 -5.00 6.04
C THR A 4 -14.83 -4.02 4.93
N GLU A 5 -14.56 -2.76 5.26
CA GLU A 5 -14.16 -1.76 4.28
C GLU A 5 -12.81 -2.12 3.64
N MET A 6 -12.81 -2.18 2.32
CA MET A 6 -11.62 -2.36 1.49
C MET A 6 -11.06 -0.98 1.15
N LEU A 7 -9.80 -0.74 1.52
CA LEU A 7 -9.13 0.54 1.30
C LEU A 7 -8.04 0.39 0.25
N ALA A 8 -7.79 1.44 -0.52
CA ALA A 8 -6.63 1.50 -1.41
C ALA A 8 -5.34 1.59 -0.59
N ALA A 9 -4.25 0.98 -1.04
CA ALA A 9 -2.93 1.26 -0.49
C ALA A 9 -2.56 2.73 -0.73
N SER A 10 -2.44 3.49 0.35
CA SER A 10 -2.03 4.89 0.33
C SER A 10 -0.99 5.11 1.42
N TYR A 11 -0.06 6.03 1.17
CA TYR A 11 0.92 6.45 2.15
C TYR A 11 0.83 7.97 2.34
N ASN A 12 0.30 8.39 3.49
CA ASN A 12 0.26 9.80 3.86
C ASN A 12 1.54 10.14 4.64
N ASN A 13 2.41 10.96 4.05
CA ASN A 13 3.60 11.46 4.72
C ASN A 13 3.21 12.63 5.65
N VAL A 14 3.02 12.37 6.94
CA VAL A 14 2.95 13.45 7.94
C VAL A 14 4.38 13.76 8.37
N ASN A 15 5.12 14.52 7.56
CA ASN A 15 6.37 15.16 7.99
C ASN A 15 6.14 16.67 8.10
N PRO A 16 6.15 17.26 9.31
CA PRO A 16 5.80 18.66 9.54
C PRO A 16 6.86 19.68 9.09
N SER A 17 7.91 19.29 8.36
CA SER A 17 9.07 20.14 8.08
C SER A 17 9.34 20.41 6.60
N ASN A 18 8.38 20.18 5.69
CA ASN A 18 8.56 20.56 4.28
C ASN A 18 7.30 21.21 3.68
N SER A 19 6.81 22.27 4.35
CA SER A 19 5.81 23.19 3.80
C SER A 19 6.45 24.13 2.78
N SER A 20 6.77 23.63 1.58
CA SER A 20 6.96 24.50 0.41
C SER A 20 7.18 23.66 -0.85
N ASN A 21 6.19 22.85 -1.27
CA ASN A 21 5.89 22.55 -2.68
C ASN A 21 4.64 21.65 -2.79
N ASN A 22 3.48 22.30 -2.97
CA ASN A 22 2.18 21.81 -3.47
C ASN A 22 1.82 20.32 -3.28
N ASP A 23 0.95 20.09 -2.29
CA ASP A 23 0.24 18.86 -1.92
C ASP A 23 -0.79 18.37 -2.97
N THR A 24 -0.40 18.16 -4.23
CA THR A 24 -1.34 17.81 -5.32
C THR A 24 -1.51 16.30 -5.56
N TYR A 25 -0.74 15.43 -4.90
CA TYR A 25 -0.61 14.01 -5.33
C TYR A 25 -1.10 12.95 -4.33
N THR A 26 -1.13 13.24 -3.03
CA THR A 26 -1.82 12.42 -2.03
C THR A 26 -3.32 12.34 -2.30
N GLU A 27 -3.89 13.33 -3.00
CA GLU A 27 -5.26 13.30 -3.53
C GLU A 27 -5.46 12.34 -4.72
N GLN A 28 -4.40 11.92 -5.41
CA GLN A 28 -4.52 11.06 -6.60
C GLN A 28 -4.74 9.59 -6.28
N VAL A 29 -4.27 9.08 -5.14
CA VAL A 29 -4.49 7.65 -4.77
C VAL A 29 -5.99 7.33 -4.59
N PRO A 30 -6.79 8.17 -3.90
CA PRO A 30 -8.25 8.03 -3.89
C PRO A 30 -8.87 8.02 -5.30
N VAL A 31 -8.38 8.88 -6.21
CA VAL A 31 -8.89 9.01 -7.59
C VAL A 31 -8.48 7.81 -8.46
N LEU A 32 -7.26 7.32 -8.31
CA LEU A 32 -6.74 6.12 -9.00
C LEU A 32 -7.49 4.87 -8.55
N MET A 33 -7.87 4.79 -7.28
CA MET A 33 -8.64 3.65 -6.79
C MET A 33 -10.11 3.71 -7.22
N SER A 34 -10.74 4.88 -7.12
CA SER A 34 -12.14 5.03 -7.53
C SER A 34 -12.28 4.76 -9.03
N SER A 35 -11.34 5.23 -9.85
CA SER A 35 -11.27 4.86 -11.27
C SER A 35 -10.97 3.38 -11.48
N TRP A 36 -10.10 2.74 -10.68
CA TRP A 36 -9.83 1.30 -10.78
C TRP A 36 -11.08 0.44 -10.56
N PHE A 37 -11.89 0.79 -9.55
CA PHE A 37 -13.18 0.13 -9.28
C PHE A 37 -14.28 0.50 -10.29
N ALA A 38 -14.28 1.72 -10.82
CA ALA A 38 -15.28 2.20 -11.78
C ALA A 38 -15.10 1.64 -13.20
N ARG A 39 -14.00 0.92 -13.48
CA ARG A 39 -13.77 0.31 -14.79
C ARG A 39 -14.88 -0.70 -15.12
N PRO A 40 -15.43 -0.70 -16.35
CA PRO A 40 -16.38 -1.70 -16.78
C PRO A 40 -15.72 -3.08 -16.79
N ALA A 41 -16.48 -4.14 -16.49
CA ALA A 41 -15.96 -5.51 -16.37
C ALA A 41 -15.17 -6.01 -17.60
N SER A 42 -15.42 -5.45 -18.78
CA SER A 42 -14.68 -5.73 -20.02
C SER A 42 -13.21 -5.28 -19.99
N GLN A 43 -12.87 -4.29 -19.16
CA GLN A 43 -11.51 -3.75 -19.00
C GLN A 43 -10.72 -4.42 -17.88
N TRP A 44 -11.34 -5.35 -17.15
CA TRP A 44 -10.69 -6.03 -16.03
C TRP A 44 -9.79 -7.15 -16.53
N SER A 45 -8.50 -7.05 -16.21
CA SER A 45 -7.56 -8.13 -16.49
C SER A 45 -7.84 -9.35 -15.61
N THR A 46 -7.21 -10.49 -15.94
CA THR A 46 -7.29 -11.70 -15.10
C THR A 46 -6.72 -11.44 -13.71
N GLU A 47 -5.63 -10.67 -13.62
CA GLU A 47 -4.96 -10.31 -12.38
C GLU A 47 -5.86 -9.45 -11.49
N ASP A 48 -6.55 -8.45 -12.07
CA ASP A 48 -7.49 -7.60 -11.32
C ASP A 48 -8.64 -8.43 -10.72
N LYS A 49 -9.17 -9.40 -11.49
CA LYS A 49 -10.22 -10.32 -11.02
C LYS A 49 -9.71 -11.23 -9.90
N LEU A 50 -8.54 -11.84 -10.08
CA LEU A 50 -7.92 -12.69 -9.05
C LEU A 50 -7.63 -11.91 -7.77
N MET A 51 -7.18 -10.66 -7.90
CA MET A 51 -6.93 -9.78 -6.77
C MET A 51 -8.21 -9.49 -5.97
N LEU A 52 -9.34 -9.22 -6.64
CA LEU A 52 -10.64 -9.09 -5.96
C LEU A 52 -11.11 -10.39 -5.31
N CYS A 53 -11.00 -11.52 -6.00
CA CYS A 53 -11.34 -12.83 -5.42
C CYS A 53 -10.53 -13.07 -4.14
N GLY A 54 -9.23 -12.78 -4.18
CA GLY A 54 -8.37 -12.81 -2.99
C GLY A 54 -8.85 -11.89 -1.89
N ALA A 55 -9.26 -10.66 -2.23
CA ALA A 55 -9.78 -9.71 -1.25
C ALA A 55 -11.10 -10.18 -0.59
N LEU A 56 -11.97 -10.87 -1.33
CA LEU A 56 -13.19 -11.48 -0.80
C LEU A 56 -12.87 -12.65 0.14
N VAL A 57 -11.96 -13.55 -0.26
CA VAL A 57 -11.51 -14.67 0.57
C VAL A 57 -10.88 -14.18 1.87
N ILE A 58 -10.01 -13.17 1.80
CA ILE A 58 -9.39 -12.56 2.98
C ILE A 58 -10.42 -11.91 3.89
N ASN A 59 -11.46 -11.28 3.34
CA ASN A 59 -12.54 -10.71 4.14
C ASN A 59 -13.26 -11.79 4.97
N GLN A 60 -13.61 -12.91 4.32
CA GLN A 60 -14.24 -14.05 4.99
C GLN A 60 -13.32 -14.65 6.06
N LEU A 61 -12.03 -14.82 5.76
CA LEU A 61 -11.05 -15.33 6.72
C LEU A 61 -10.92 -14.42 7.95
N ARG A 62 -10.82 -13.11 7.76
CA ARG A 62 -10.75 -12.14 8.86
C ARG A 62 -12.01 -12.19 9.73
N ARG A 63 -13.17 -12.37 9.10
CA ARG A 63 -14.45 -12.53 9.80
C ARG A 63 -14.48 -13.82 10.62
N ALA A 64 -14.08 -14.94 10.03
CA ALA A 64 -14.01 -16.23 10.72
C ALA A 64 -13.07 -16.17 11.94
N VAL A 65 -11.89 -15.56 11.81
CA VAL A 65 -10.96 -15.35 12.93
C VAL A 65 -11.60 -14.54 14.06
N PHE A 66 -12.37 -13.50 13.72
CA PHE A 66 -13.08 -12.71 14.72
C PHE A 66 -14.22 -13.49 15.38
N GLU A 67 -14.99 -14.25 14.60
CA GLU A 67 -16.11 -15.07 15.09
C GLU A 67 -15.65 -16.21 16.01
N GLU A 68 -14.52 -16.87 15.68
CA GLU A 68 -14.02 -18.02 16.42
C GLU A 68 -13.12 -17.63 17.61
N LEU A 69 -12.27 -16.59 17.45
CA LEU A 69 -11.24 -16.24 18.43
C LEU A 69 -11.45 -14.87 19.09
N GLY A 70 -12.38 -14.05 18.61
CA GLY A 70 -12.60 -12.68 19.10
C GLY A 70 -11.52 -11.67 18.71
N PHE A 71 -10.51 -12.06 17.91
CA PHE A 71 -9.42 -11.20 17.51
C PHE A 71 -9.68 -10.49 16.19
N THR A 72 -9.43 -9.18 16.14
CA THR A 72 -9.43 -8.43 14.89
C THR A 72 -8.06 -8.46 14.22
N CYS A 73 -8.02 -8.61 12.91
CA CYS A 73 -6.78 -8.55 12.13
C CYS A 73 -6.92 -7.59 10.94
N SER A 74 -5.80 -7.02 10.51
CA SER A 74 -5.69 -6.26 9.26
C SER A 74 -4.98 -7.09 8.20
N ALA A 75 -5.30 -6.87 6.93
CA ALA A 75 -4.71 -7.61 5.81
C ALA A 75 -4.29 -6.69 4.66
N GLY A 76 -3.32 -7.13 3.88
CA GLY A 76 -2.87 -6.46 2.66
C GLY A 76 -2.92 -7.44 1.49
N ILE A 77 -3.47 -7.01 0.36
CA ILE A 77 -3.62 -7.82 -0.85
C ILE A 77 -2.86 -7.11 -1.97
N ALA A 78 -1.90 -7.82 -2.55
CA ALA A 78 -1.04 -7.32 -3.63
C ALA A 78 -0.47 -8.49 -4.45
N ASN A 79 0.15 -8.19 -5.59
CA ASN A 79 0.75 -9.19 -6.48
C ASN A 79 2.08 -9.80 -5.97
N ASN A 80 2.62 -9.34 -4.83
CA ASN A 80 3.78 -9.95 -4.21
C ASN A 80 3.77 -9.78 -2.68
N LYS A 81 4.58 -10.59 -2.00
CA LYS A 81 4.63 -10.67 -0.52
C LYS A 81 5.09 -9.35 0.12
N MET A 82 6.05 -8.66 -0.50
CA MET A 82 6.59 -7.40 0.01
C MET A 82 5.51 -6.31 0.04
N LEU A 83 4.81 -6.12 -1.09
CA LEU A 83 3.72 -5.15 -1.21
C LEU A 83 2.53 -5.52 -0.33
N ALA A 84 2.20 -6.82 -0.22
CA ALA A 84 1.13 -7.28 0.67
C ALA A 84 1.44 -6.97 2.14
N LYS A 85 2.68 -7.25 2.58
CA LYS A 85 3.13 -6.94 3.94
C LYS A 85 3.09 -5.44 4.22
N LEU A 86 3.58 -4.64 3.29
CA LEU A 86 3.54 -3.19 3.37
C LEU A 86 2.09 -2.68 3.48
N SER A 87 1.21 -3.13 2.59
CA SER A 87 -0.20 -2.70 2.53
C SER A 87 -0.97 -3.09 3.79
N SER A 88 -0.70 -4.26 4.36
CA SER A 88 -1.33 -4.72 5.61
C SER A 88 -1.10 -3.82 6.82
N ALA A 89 -0.02 -3.02 6.78
CA ALA A 89 0.35 -2.11 7.85
C ALA A 89 -0.23 -0.70 7.70
N MET A 90 -0.74 -0.34 6.51
CA MET A 90 -1.15 1.04 6.20
C MET A 90 -2.42 1.47 6.92
N HIS A 91 -3.47 0.65 6.87
CA HIS A 91 -4.79 1.00 7.42
C HIS A 91 -5.14 0.19 8.66
N LYS A 92 -4.23 0.13 9.63
CA LYS A 92 -4.56 -0.46 10.94
C LYS A 92 -5.38 0.51 11.80
N PRO A 93 -6.26 0.01 12.68
CA PRO A 93 -6.61 -1.40 12.94
C PRO A 93 -7.81 -1.92 12.12
N ASN A 94 -7.96 -3.25 12.05
CA ASN A 94 -9.14 -3.97 11.52
C ASN A 94 -9.62 -3.53 10.12
N LYS A 95 -8.70 -3.33 9.16
CA LYS A 95 -9.03 -3.08 7.74
C LYS A 95 -8.25 -4.00 6.82
N GLN A 96 -8.72 -4.10 5.57
CA GLN A 96 -7.97 -4.73 4.49
C GLN A 96 -7.59 -3.70 3.43
N THR A 97 -6.36 -3.76 2.95
CA THR A 97 -5.79 -2.79 2.00
C THR A 97 -5.41 -3.48 0.69
N LEU A 98 -5.91 -2.98 -0.43
CA LEU A 98 -5.64 -3.49 -1.78
C LEU A 98 -4.58 -2.61 -2.46
N ALA A 99 -3.57 -3.23 -3.07
CA ALA A 99 -2.50 -2.54 -3.80
C ALA A 99 -2.44 -3.01 -5.27
N PRO A 100 -3.36 -2.52 -6.12
CA PRO A 100 -3.33 -2.82 -7.55
C PRO A 100 -2.14 -2.14 -8.24
N ALA A 101 -1.74 -2.67 -9.40
CA ALA A 101 -0.54 -2.23 -10.11
C ALA A 101 -0.53 -0.71 -10.43
N CYS A 102 -1.69 -0.13 -10.74
CA CYS A 102 -1.82 1.30 -11.04
C CYS A 102 -1.53 2.22 -9.84
N VAL A 103 -1.68 1.72 -8.60
CA VAL A 103 -1.48 2.50 -7.37
C VAL A 103 -0.02 2.42 -6.90
N ILE A 104 0.74 1.40 -7.33
CA ILE A 104 2.13 1.18 -6.86
C ILE A 104 3.06 2.36 -7.16
N PRO A 105 3.08 2.97 -8.35
CA PRO A 105 3.98 4.10 -8.63
C PRO A 105 3.73 5.29 -7.69
N ALA A 106 2.45 5.63 -7.48
CA ALA A 106 2.06 6.70 -6.56
C ALA A 106 2.48 6.35 -5.12
N LEU A 107 2.26 5.11 -4.70
CA LEU A 107 2.68 4.63 -3.38
C LEU A 107 4.20 4.71 -3.16
N MET A 108 5.00 4.27 -4.15
CA MET A 108 6.47 4.20 -4.01
C MET A 108 7.13 5.58 -4.01
N LYS A 109 6.49 6.59 -4.61
CA LYS A 109 7.04 7.95 -4.68
C LYS A 109 7.38 8.51 -3.30
N ASP A 110 6.44 8.39 -2.37
CA ASP A 110 6.53 9.00 -1.04
C ASP A 110 6.94 7.99 0.06
N LEU A 111 6.99 6.71 -0.27
CA LEU A 111 7.35 5.66 0.68
C LEU A 111 8.85 5.70 1.01
N PRO A 112 9.23 5.85 2.30
CA PRO A 112 10.61 5.74 2.71
C PRO A 112 11.15 4.34 2.42
N TYR A 113 12.33 4.24 1.83
CA TYR A 113 12.90 2.93 1.47
C TYR A 113 13.09 2.04 2.73
N SER A 114 13.38 2.64 3.89
CA SER A 114 13.52 1.92 5.17
C SER A 114 12.26 1.19 5.63
N ARG A 115 11.07 1.58 5.13
CA ARG A 115 9.78 0.94 5.44
C ARG A 115 9.54 -0.33 4.61
N ILE A 116 10.37 -0.57 3.60
CA ILE A 116 10.29 -1.79 2.79
C ILE A 116 10.96 -2.93 3.53
N GLN A 117 10.30 -4.08 3.50
CA GLN A 117 10.83 -5.32 4.05
C GLN A 117 12.14 -5.68 3.36
N GLY A 118 13.21 -5.81 4.14
CA GLY A 118 14.56 -6.13 3.65
C GLY A 118 15.48 -4.91 3.47
N LEU A 119 14.93 -3.69 3.44
CA LEU A 119 15.72 -2.45 3.28
C LEU A 119 15.98 -1.68 4.59
N GLY A 120 15.41 -2.10 5.73
CA GLY A 120 15.58 -1.39 7.01
C GLY A 120 16.86 -1.72 7.80
N GLY A 121 17.76 -2.54 7.26
CA GLY A 121 18.98 -2.99 7.94
C GLY A 121 20.25 -2.46 7.28
N LYS A 122 21.33 -3.26 7.31
CA LYS A 122 22.64 -2.92 6.72
C LYS A 122 22.54 -2.45 5.27
N LEU A 123 21.66 -3.06 4.47
CA LEU A 123 21.46 -2.70 3.07
C LEU A 123 20.83 -1.31 2.90
N GLY A 124 19.97 -0.87 3.83
CA GLY A 124 19.46 0.51 3.86
C GLY A 124 20.58 1.51 4.09
N THR A 125 21.44 1.24 5.07
CA THR A 125 22.63 2.07 5.34
C THR A 125 23.60 2.09 4.15
N THR A 126 23.76 0.98 3.43
CA THR A 126 24.53 0.95 2.18
C THR A 126 23.92 1.88 1.12
N ILE A 127 22.60 1.88 0.97
CA ILE A 127 21.90 2.78 0.03
C ILE A 127 22.14 4.25 0.41
N GLU A 128 22.05 4.61 1.69
CA GLU A 128 22.38 5.96 2.18
C GLU A 128 23.83 6.35 1.87
N THR A 129 24.74 5.40 1.98
CA THR A 129 26.17 5.63 1.73
C THR A 129 26.47 5.79 0.24
N LEU A 130 25.81 5.00 -0.62
CA LEU A 130 26.03 5.01 -2.07
C LEU A 130 25.36 6.20 -2.76
N TYR A 131 24.15 6.57 -2.34
CA TYR A 131 23.34 7.60 -2.98
C TYR A 131 23.30 8.93 -2.20
N GLY A 132 23.91 8.97 -1.01
CA GLY A 132 23.98 10.14 -0.13
C GLY A 132 22.68 10.38 0.68
N GLU A 133 22.75 11.22 1.71
CA GLU A 133 21.63 11.56 2.62
C GLU A 133 20.39 12.16 1.95
N LYS A 134 20.47 12.49 0.65
CA LYS A 134 19.39 13.09 -0.14
C LYS A 134 18.35 12.08 -0.60
N VAL A 135 18.68 10.78 -0.63
CA VAL A 135 17.75 9.73 -1.06
C VAL A 135 17.07 9.10 0.16
N ARG A 136 15.79 9.41 0.34
CA ARG A 136 14.96 8.95 1.47
C ARG A 136 13.76 8.11 1.04
N THR A 137 13.29 8.27 -0.20
CA THR A 137 12.12 7.53 -0.72
C THR A 137 12.46 6.60 -1.88
N MET A 138 11.62 5.60 -2.12
CA MET A 138 11.80 4.70 -3.27
C MET A 138 11.68 5.42 -4.61
N GLY A 139 10.82 6.44 -4.70
CA GLY A 139 10.71 7.27 -5.90
C GLY A 139 12.03 7.95 -6.27
N GLN A 140 12.81 8.39 -5.27
CA GLN A 140 14.11 9.01 -5.50
C GLN A 140 15.16 8.01 -5.99
N ILE A 141 15.14 6.78 -5.46
CA ILE A 141 16.02 5.69 -5.94
C ILE A 141 15.73 5.38 -7.41
N LEU A 142 14.46 5.35 -7.82
CA LEU A 142 14.07 5.08 -9.21
C LEU A 142 14.43 6.22 -10.18
N ALA A 143 14.63 7.43 -9.67
CA ALA A 143 14.94 8.62 -10.47
C ALA A 143 16.45 8.91 -10.60
N THR A 144 17.30 8.11 -9.96
CA THR A 144 18.77 8.24 -9.99
C THR A 144 19.36 7.35 -11.08
#